data_AF-A0A813DYS5-F1
#
_entry.id   AF-A0A813DYS5-F1
#
_cell.length_a   1.000
_cell.length_b   1.000
_cell.length_c   1.000
_cell.angle_alpha   90.00
_cell.angle_beta   90.00
_cell.angle_gamma   90.00
#
_symmetry.space_group_name_H-M   'P 1'
#
loop_
_entity.id
_entity.type
_entity.pdbx_description
1 polymer ?
#
loop_
_entity_poly.entity_id
_entity_poly.type
_entity_poly.pdbx_seq_one_letter_code
_entity_poly.pdbx_strand_id
1 'polypeptide(L)'
;FEKGEGLTEKADVYSFGVIFFELLTKQVPFSEVSPAQLPASKLAGHLPKVPAAVLADCAGLVHQCCAARPASRPSMNGALARVRELAQAHNVTLSEVRPPAALLRYDDDQERRVQQAEEAAALRLK
;
A
#
# COMPACT_ATOMS: atom_id res chain seq x y z
N PHE A 1 1.72 -8.04 -19.93
CA PHE A 1 2.85 -7.70 -19.05
C PHE A 1 4.12 -7.76 -19.87
N GLU A 2 4.73 -6.62 -20.17
CA GLU A 2 6.18 -6.61 -20.37
C GLU A 2 6.82 -6.71 -19.00
N LYS A 3 7.68 -7.72 -18.84
CA LYS A 3 8.50 -7.95 -17.66
C LYS A 3 9.49 -6.79 -17.52
N GLY A 4 9.40 -5.99 -16.46
CA GLY A 4 10.54 -5.19 -15.99
C GLY A 4 10.29 -3.72 -15.64
N GLU A 5 9.24 -3.07 -16.12
CA GLU A 5 9.05 -1.61 -15.90
C GLU A 5 8.23 -1.25 -14.63
N GLY A 6 7.98 -2.24 -13.75
CA GLY A 6 6.94 -2.15 -12.70
C GLY A 6 7.36 -1.60 -11.34
N LEU A 7 8.66 -1.41 -11.08
CA LEU A 7 9.16 -0.87 -9.81
C LEU A 7 9.34 0.64 -9.94
N THR A 8 8.28 1.38 -9.61
CA THR A 8 8.30 2.84 -9.63
C THR A 8 7.81 3.36 -8.30
N GLU A 9 8.18 4.59 -7.95
CA GLU A 9 7.62 5.30 -6.79
C GLU A 9 6.07 5.30 -6.83
N LYS A 10 5.47 5.29 -8.02
CA LYS A 10 4.02 5.18 -8.20
C LYS A 10 3.46 3.80 -7.86
N ALA A 11 4.24 2.73 -7.99
CA ALA A 11 3.86 1.41 -7.51
C ALA A 11 3.82 1.40 -5.97
N ASP A 12 4.78 2.04 -5.30
CA ASP A 12 4.79 2.19 -3.84
C ASP A 12 3.60 3.02 -3.35
N VAL A 13 3.23 4.11 -4.06
CA VAL A 13 2.04 4.91 -3.74
C VAL A 13 0.75 4.09 -3.87
N TYR A 14 0.67 3.18 -4.85
CA TYR A 14 -0.47 2.27 -4.97
C TYR A 14 -0.55 1.31 -3.78
N SER A 15 0.58 0.68 -3.42
CA SER A 15 0.66 -0.22 -2.27
C SER A 15 0.31 0.52 -0.97
N PHE A 16 0.77 1.76 -0.80
CA PHE A 16 0.36 2.63 0.29
C PHE A 16 -1.17 2.84 0.32
N GLY A 17 -1.80 3.13 -0.81
CA GLY A 17 -3.26 3.28 -0.90
C GLY A 17 -4.03 2.03 -0.48
N VAL A 18 -3.52 0.85 -0.84
CA VAL A 18 -4.09 -0.44 -0.42
C VAL A 18 -3.95 -0.65 1.09
N ILE A 19 -2.76 -0.39 1.65
CA ILE A 19 -2.54 -0.48 3.11
C ILE A 19 -3.44 0.52 3.85
N PHE A 20 -3.56 1.75 3.33
CA PHE A 20 -4.40 2.77 3.93
C PHE A 20 -5.88 2.36 3.95
N PHE A 21 -6.37 1.73 2.88
CA PHE A 21 -7.68 1.08 2.86
C PHE A 21 -7.83 0.03 3.96
N GLU A 22 -6.88 -0.91 4.07
CA GLU A 22 -6.93 -1.99 5.07
C GLU A 22 -6.93 -1.43 6.50
N LEU A 23 -6.15 -0.38 6.76
CA LEU A 23 -6.09 0.27 8.06
C LEU A 23 -7.41 0.93 8.45
N LEU A 24 -8.05 1.62 7.51
CA LEU A 24 -9.33 2.32 7.72
C LEU A 24 -10.50 1.36 7.88
N THR A 25 -10.51 0.26 7.13
CA THR A 25 -11.69 -0.61 7.01
C THR A 25 -11.59 -1.91 7.81
N LYS A 26 -10.36 -2.35 8.12
CA LYS A 26 -10.04 -3.69 8.65
C LYS A 26 -10.54 -4.83 7.76
N GLN A 27 -10.68 -4.57 6.46
CA GLN A 27 -11.17 -5.53 5.47
C GLN A 27 -10.10 -5.88 4.44
N VAL A 28 -10.27 -7.05 3.82
CA VAL A 28 -9.45 -7.47 2.67
C VAL A 28 -9.80 -6.60 1.46
N PRO A 29 -8.81 -5.97 0.80
CA PRO A 29 -9.03 -5.13 -0.36
C PRO A 29 -9.51 -5.98 -1.55
N PHE A 30 -10.46 -5.44 -2.31
CA PHE A 30 -11.04 -6.12 -3.49
C PHE A 30 -11.69 -7.47 -3.18
N SER A 31 -12.23 -7.66 -1.98
CA SER A 31 -12.86 -8.92 -1.55
C SER A 31 -14.07 -9.34 -2.41
N GLU A 32 -14.62 -8.41 -3.18
CA GLU A 32 -15.69 -8.64 -4.16
C GLU A 32 -15.20 -9.21 -5.50
N VAL A 33 -13.89 -9.25 -5.74
CA VAL A 33 -13.28 -9.72 -6.99
C VAL A 33 -12.56 -11.04 -6.75
N SER A 34 -12.81 -12.03 -7.62
CA SER A 34 -12.10 -13.31 -7.52
C SER A 34 -10.58 -13.14 -7.75
N PRO A 35 -9.71 -13.91 -7.07
CA PRO A 35 -8.26 -13.79 -7.24
C PRO A 35 -7.79 -13.94 -8.69
N ALA A 36 -8.48 -14.77 -9.47
CA ALA A 36 -8.16 -14.99 -10.89
C ALA A 36 -8.46 -13.76 -11.77
N GLN A 37 -9.48 -12.97 -11.41
CA GLN A 37 -9.90 -11.78 -12.17
C GLN A 37 -9.25 -10.50 -11.67
N LEU A 38 -8.64 -10.53 -10.48
CA LEU A 38 -8.10 -9.35 -9.81
C LEU A 38 -7.08 -8.57 -10.65
N PRO A 39 -6.11 -9.18 -11.36
CA PRO A 39 -5.15 -8.44 -12.18
C PRO A 39 -5.83 -7.65 -13.31
N ALA A 40 -6.78 -8.27 -14.01
CA ALA A 40 -7.52 -7.63 -15.09
C ALA A 40 -8.44 -6.52 -14.57
N SER A 41 -9.09 -6.75 -13.42
CA SER A 41 -9.98 -5.76 -12.80
C SER A 41 -9.22 -4.51 -12.37
N LYS A 42 -8.04 -4.66 -11.76
CA LYS A 42 -7.16 -3.52 -11.39
C LYS A 42 -6.74 -2.72 -12.62
N LEU A 43 -6.39 -3.39 -13.71
CA LEU A 43 -6.03 -2.72 -14.97
C LEU A 43 -7.21 -1.98 -15.60
N ALA A 44 -8.43 -2.50 -15.43
CA ALA A 44 -9.67 -1.86 -15.86
C ALA A 44 -10.08 -0.67 -14.99
N GLY A 45 -9.32 -0.32 -13.95
CA GLY A 45 -9.65 0.79 -13.05
C GLY A 45 -10.58 0.44 -11.91
N HIS A 46 -10.76 -0.86 -11.63
CA HIS A 46 -11.50 -1.29 -10.45
C HIS A 46 -10.77 -0.85 -9.18
N LEU A 47 -11.48 -0.12 -8.32
CA LEU A 47 -10.96 0.46 -7.07
C LEU A 47 -11.43 -0.36 -5.87
N PRO A 48 -10.70 -0.34 -4.74
CA PRO A 48 -11.15 -1.01 -3.53
C PRO A 48 -12.45 -0.36 -3.03
N LYS A 49 -13.44 -1.19 -2.69
CA LYS A 49 -14.75 -0.74 -2.24
C LYS A 49 -14.71 -0.22 -0.80
N VAL A 50 -14.63 1.10 -0.65
CA VAL A 50 -14.62 1.76 0.67
C VAL A 50 -16.05 1.83 1.24
N PRO A 51 -16.32 1.32 2.45
CA PRO A 51 -17.63 1.46 3.10
C PRO A 51 -17.98 2.92 3.41
N ALA A 52 -19.28 3.25 3.37
CA ALA A 52 -19.77 4.60 3.65
C ALA A 52 -19.49 5.10 5.10
N ALA A 53 -19.17 4.19 6.02
CA ALA A 53 -18.76 4.55 7.39
C ALA A 53 -17.37 5.22 7.45
N VAL A 54 -16.55 5.05 6.41
CA VAL A 54 -15.25 5.74 6.30
C VAL A 54 -15.48 7.17 5.82
N LEU A 55 -14.75 8.12 6.41
CA LEU A 55 -14.80 9.53 6.05
C LEU A 55 -14.48 9.72 4.56
N ALA A 56 -15.27 10.56 3.88
CA ALA A 56 -15.24 10.69 2.42
C ALA A 56 -13.89 11.19 1.88
N ASP A 57 -13.20 12.02 2.64
CA ASP A 57 -11.88 12.55 2.31
C ASP A 57 -10.76 11.50 2.45
N CYS A 58 -10.85 10.62 3.46
CA CYS A 58 -10.01 9.43 3.59
C CYS A 58 -10.25 8.45 2.41
N ALA A 59 -11.52 8.19 2.07
CA ALA A 59 -11.87 7.37 0.91
C ALA A 59 -11.32 7.95 -0.40
N GLY A 60 -11.42 9.28 -0.57
CA GLY A 60 -10.86 9.99 -1.72
C GLY A 60 -9.34 9.80 -1.85
N LEU A 61 -8.60 9.83 -0.74
CA LEU A 61 -7.16 9.58 -0.76
C LEU A 61 -6.84 8.12 -1.14
N VAL A 62 -7.57 7.14 -0.61
CA VAL A 62 -7.43 5.73 -1.04
C VAL A 62 -7.61 5.60 -2.54
N HIS A 63 -8.67 6.19 -3.11
CA HIS A 63 -8.95 6.11 -4.55
C HIS A 63 -7.90 6.80 -5.41
N GLN A 64 -7.38 7.95 -4.97
CA GLN A 64 -6.31 8.66 -5.67
C GLN A 64 -5.01 7.84 -5.69
N CYS A 65 -4.61 7.26 -4.56
CA CYS A 65 -3.43 6.41 -4.49
C CYS A 65 -3.59 5.11 -5.32
N CYS A 66 -4.80 4.55 -5.36
CA CYS A 66 -5.12 3.32 -6.09
C CYS A 66 -5.52 3.54 -7.57
N ALA A 67 -5.36 4.75 -8.12
CA ALA A 67 -5.75 5.03 -9.51
C ALA A 67 -5.05 4.09 -10.51
N ALA A 68 -5.77 3.61 -11.53
CA ALA A 68 -5.20 2.71 -12.55
C ALA A 68 -4.03 3.35 -13.31
N ARG A 69 -4.13 4.64 -13.65
CA ARG A 69 -3.03 5.37 -14.29
C ARG A 69 -2.02 5.83 -13.23
N PRO A 70 -0.74 5.40 -13.29
CA PRO A 70 0.28 5.81 -12.33
C PRO A 70 0.47 7.34 -12.23
N ALA A 71 0.36 8.05 -13.36
CA ALA A 71 0.47 9.51 -13.42
C ALA A 71 -0.67 10.24 -12.69
N SER A 72 -1.82 9.59 -12.46
CA SER A 72 -2.94 10.17 -11.70
C SER A 72 -2.78 10.03 -10.19
N ARG A 73 -1.81 9.23 -9.73
CA ARG A 73 -1.52 9.07 -8.31
C ARG A 73 -0.69 10.25 -7.82
N PRO A 74 -0.84 10.71 -6.55
CA PRO A 74 0.05 11.70 -5.98
C PRO A 74 1.49 11.16 -5.90
N SER A 75 2.47 12.01 -5.63
CA SER A 75 3.76 11.52 -5.13
C SER A 75 3.60 11.01 -3.69
N MET A 76 4.55 10.24 -3.19
CA MET A 76 4.54 9.79 -1.79
C MET A 76 4.53 11.00 -0.83
N ASN A 77 5.28 12.05 -1.13
CA ASN A 77 5.24 13.30 -0.37
C ASN A 77 3.85 13.97 -0.42
N GLY A 78 3.19 13.93 -1.58
CA GLY A 78 1.82 14.41 -1.74
C GLY A 78 0.82 13.60 -0.93
N ALA A 79 0.94 12.27 -0.94
CA ALA A 79 0.11 11.39 -0.11
C ALA A 79 0.30 11.68 1.39
N LEU A 80 1.55 11.84 1.86
CA LEU A 80 1.85 12.21 3.25
C LEU A 80 1.31 13.59 3.62
N ALA A 81 1.41 14.58 2.73
CA ALA A 81 0.82 15.90 2.95
C ALA A 81 -0.70 15.80 3.14
N ARG A 82 -1.38 15.02 2.29
CA ARG A 82 -2.82 14.74 2.41
C ARG A 82 -3.16 14.01 3.72
N VAL A 83 -2.36 13.03 4.15
CA VAL A 83 -2.57 12.37 5.46
C VAL A 83 -2.47 13.37 6.61
N ARG A 84 -1.51 14.30 6.58
CA ARG A 84 -1.37 15.34 7.61
C ARG A 84 -2.57 16.29 7.63
N GLU A 85 -3.05 16.71 6.47
CA GLU A 85 -4.25 17.53 6.34
C GLU A 85 -5.50 16.81 6.91
N LEU A 86 -5.68 15.52 6.59
CA LEU A 86 -6.75 14.69 7.15
C LEU A 86 -6.64 14.57 8.66
N ALA A 87 -5.44 14.30 9.18
CA ALA A 87 -5.21 14.19 10.62
C ALA A 87 -5.56 15.51 11.34
N GLN A 88 -5.17 16.65 10.78
CA GLN A 88 -5.53 17.95 11.33
C GLN A 88 -7.05 18.19 11.27
N ALA A 89 -7.70 17.90 10.14
CA ALA A 89 -9.14 18.09 9.96
C ALA A 89 -9.98 17.25 10.93
N HIS A 90 -9.48 16.06 11.28
CA HIS A 90 -10.16 15.11 12.18
C HIS A 90 -9.58 15.08 13.60
N ASN A 91 -8.79 16.10 13.98
CA ASN A 91 -8.20 16.27 15.32
C ASN A 91 -7.39 15.06 15.81
N VAL A 92 -6.61 14.44 14.91
CA VAL A 92 -5.70 13.34 15.21
C VAL A 92 -4.27 13.87 15.39
N THR A 93 -3.67 13.62 16.56
CA THR A 93 -2.28 13.99 16.85
C THR A 93 -1.31 12.94 16.31
N LEU A 94 -0.54 13.28 15.25
CA LEU A 94 0.41 12.36 14.63
C LEU A 94 1.74 12.18 15.40
N SER A 95 2.09 13.11 16.31
CA SER A 95 3.37 13.10 17.04
C SER A 95 3.48 11.99 18.09
N GLU A 96 2.39 11.29 18.40
CA GLU A 96 2.34 10.25 19.43
C GLU A 96 2.41 8.83 18.85
N VAL A 97 2.45 8.68 17.52
CA VAL A 97 2.51 7.37 16.86
C VAL A 97 3.89 6.76 17.09
N ARG A 98 4.03 5.95 18.14
CA ARG A 98 5.18 5.06 18.31
C ARG A 98 4.90 3.75 17.58
N PRO A 99 5.73 3.34 16.61
CA PRO A 99 5.61 2.00 16.06
C PRO A 99 5.77 0.98 17.20
N PRO A 100 4.93 -0.07 17.26
CA PRO A 100 5.13 -1.17 18.18
C PRO A 100 6.57 -1.70 18.05
N ALA A 101 7.26 -1.94 19.15
CA ALA A 101 8.63 -2.46 19.12
C ALA A 101 8.76 -3.77 18.32
N ALA A 102 7.66 -4.52 18.18
CA ALA A 102 7.57 -5.72 17.34
C ALA A 102 7.71 -5.44 15.83
N LEU A 103 7.26 -4.28 15.35
CA LEU A 103 7.41 -3.88 13.94
C LEU A 103 8.86 -3.51 13.59
N LEU A 104 9.62 -2.96 14.56
CA LEU A 104 11.06 -2.69 14.38
C LEU A 104 11.92 -3.96 14.28
N ARG A 105 11.42 -5.10 14.78
CA ARG A 105 12.11 -6.40 14.69
C ARG A 105 11.87 -7.10 13.34
N TYR A 106 10.86 -6.65 12.58
CA TYR A 106 10.46 -7.28 11.33
C TYR A 106 11.49 -7.04 10.22
N ASP A 107 12.13 -5.87 10.20
CA ASP A 107 13.19 -5.55 9.24
C ASP A 107 14.43 -6.43 9.45
N ASP A 108 14.92 -6.56 10.69
CA ASP A 108 16.09 -7.40 11.01
C ASP A 108 15.86 -8.89 10.66
N ASP A 109 14.65 -9.41 10.88
CA ASP A 109 14.33 -10.82 10.63
C ASP A 109 14.12 -11.10 9.13
N GLN A 110 13.55 -10.17 8.38
CA GLN A 110 13.37 -10.29 6.93
C GLN A 110 14.69 -10.19 6.19
N GLU A 111 15.54 -9.21 6.52
CA GLU A 111 16.88 -9.07 5.93
C GLU A 111 17.71 -10.33 6.15
N ARG A 112 17.70 -10.90 7.36
CA ARG A 112 18.39 -12.17 7.64
C ARG A 112 17.84 -13.34 6.83
N ARG A 113 16.52 -13.40 6.59
CA ARG A 113 15.90 -14.46 5.77
C ARG A 113 16.20 -14.30 4.28
N VAL A 114 16.25 -13.07 3.78
CA VAL A 114 16.67 -12.78 2.39
C VAL A 114 18.14 -13.18 2.21
N GLN A 115 19.02 -12.76 3.12
CA GLN A 115 20.44 -13.10 3.09
C GLN A 115 20.67 -14.63 3.11
N GLN A 116 19.97 -15.35 3.98
CA GLN A 116 20.05 -16.81 4.06
C GLN A 116 19.50 -17.51 2.82
N ALA A 117 18.43 -16.98 2.21
CA ALA A 117 17.87 -17.52 0.97
C ALA A 117 18.82 -17.31 -0.22
N GLU A 118 19.48 -16.16 -0.30
CA GLU A 118 20.48 -15.86 -1.34
C GLU A 118 21.74 -16.74 -1.19
N GLU A 119 22.25 -16.92 0.04
CA GLU A 119 23.37 -17.83 0.30
C GLU A 119 23.02 -19.28 -0.06
N ALA A 120 21.83 -19.74 0.32
CA ALA A 120 21.36 -21.09 -0.01
C ALA A 120 21.15 -21.29 -1.53
N ALA A 121 20.76 -20.26 -2.26
CA ALA A 121 20.67 -20.28 -3.72
C ALA A 121 22.06 -20.31 -4.38
N ALA A 122 23.01 -19.52 -3.88
CA ALA A 122 24.39 -19.49 -4.37
C ALA A 122 25.14 -20.82 -4.16
N LEU A 123 24.82 -21.55 -3.08
CA LEU A 123 25.39 -22.88 -2.80
C LEU A 123 24.84 -23.97 -3.74
N ARG A 124 23.64 -23.81 -4.30
CA ARG A 124 23.04 -24.74 -5.26
C ARG A 124 23.55 -24.58 -6.70
N LEU A 125 24.27 -23.50 -6.97
CA LEU A 125 24.86 -23.17 -8.27
C LEU A 125 26.36 -23.53 -8.36
N LYS A 126 26.92 -24.14 -7.31
CA LYS A 126 28.26 -24.71 -7.26
C LYS A 126 28.17 -26.24 -7.30
#